data_AF-A0A542URX5-F1
#
_entry.id   AF-A0A542URX5-F1
#
_cell.length_a   1.000
_cell.length_b   1.000
_cell.length_c   1.000
_cell.angle_alpha   90.00
_cell.angle_beta   90.00
_cell.angle_gamma   90.00
#
_symmetry.space_group_name_H-M   'P 1'
#
loop_
_entity.id
_entity.type
_entity.pdbx_description
1 polymer ?
#
loop_
_entity_poly.entity_id
_entity_poly.type
_entity_poly.pdbx_seq_one_letter_code
_entity_poly.pdbx_strand_id
1 'polypeptide(L)'
;MGDVITVRLPHDLLRRLDRLATATQRTSASLVLDALEAHVERVERDQRLLAEAQDARSGRVPARPADTVYARLGIPSPSAEDVAGALSDVE
;
A
#
# COMPACT_ATOMS: atom_id res chain seq x y z
N MET A 1 -3.95 -14.27 -22.85
CA MET A 1 -4.68 -15.48 -22.44
C MET A 1 -4.25 -15.76 -21.01
N GLY A 2 -5.18 -15.82 -20.06
CA GLY A 2 -4.86 -15.99 -18.63
C GLY A 2 -4.93 -17.46 -18.19
N ASP A 3 -4.27 -17.78 -17.08
CA ASP A 3 -4.30 -19.11 -16.47
C ASP A 3 -5.48 -19.26 -15.49
N VAL A 4 -5.98 -20.50 -15.34
CA VAL A 4 -7.11 -20.80 -14.46
C VAL A 4 -6.61 -21.30 -13.11
N ILE A 5 -7.05 -20.63 -12.04
CA ILE A 5 -6.84 -21.07 -10.66
C ILE A 5 -8.18 -21.56 -10.09
N THR A 6 -8.19 -22.78 -9.53
CA THR A 6 -9.36 -23.32 -8.82
C THR A 6 -9.13 -23.25 -7.32
N VAL A 7 -10.03 -22.56 -6.61
CA VAL A 7 -9.97 -22.38 -5.16
C VAL A 7 -11.27 -22.80 -4.50
N ARG A 8 -11.17 -23.46 -3.35
CA ARG A 8 -12.33 -23.81 -2.52
C ARG A 8 -12.67 -22.65 -1.60
N LEU A 9 -13.88 -22.13 -1.72
CA LEU A 9 -14.38 -21.07 -0.85
C LEU A 9 -15.27 -21.66 0.26
N PRO A 10 -15.19 -21.14 1.50
CA PRO A 10 -16.16 -21.45 2.53
C PRO A 10 -17.58 -21.13 2.06
N HIS A 11 -18.55 -21.97 2.43
CA HIS A 11 -19.95 -21.81 1.99
C HIS A 11 -20.51 -20.41 2.28
N ASP A 12 -20.17 -19.85 3.44
CA ASP A 12 -20.65 -18.54 3.86
C ASP A 12 -20.07 -17.41 3.00
N LEU A 13 -18.81 -17.55 2.59
CA LEU A 13 -18.15 -16.59 1.72
C LEU A 13 -18.76 -16.62 0.31
N LEU A 14 -19.03 -17.83 -0.22
CA LEU A 14 -19.70 -17.98 -1.50
C LEU A 14 -21.09 -17.33 -1.49
N ARG A 15 -21.91 -17.59 -0.45
CA ARG A 15 -23.23 -16.94 -0.30
C ARG A 15 -23.16 -15.42 -0.17
N ARG A 16 -22.07 -14.87 0.37
CA ARG A 16 -21.86 -13.41 0.43
C ARG A 16 -21.47 -12.85 -0.94
N LEU A 17 -20.59 -13.55 -1.67
CA LEU A 17 -20.19 -13.17 -3.03
C LEU A 17 -21.38 -13.18 -3.98
N ASP A 18 -22.23 -14.20 -3.96
CA ASP A 18 -23.40 -14.29 -4.86
C ASP A 18 -24.42 -13.17 -4.60
N ARG A 19 -24.62 -12.81 -3.33
CA ARG A 19 -25.45 -11.65 -2.96
C ARG A 19 -24.85 -10.34 -3.46
N LEU A 20 -23.53 -10.17 -3.32
CA LEU A 20 -22.82 -8.98 -3.78
C LEU A 20 -22.84 -8.88 -5.31
N ALA A 21 -22.61 -9.99 -6.01
CA ALA A 21 -22.69 -10.12 -7.46
C ALA A 21 -24.06 -9.67 -7.97
N THR A 22 -25.13 -10.17 -7.35
CA THR A 22 -26.52 -9.79 -7.68
C THR A 22 -26.76 -8.30 -7.45
N ALA A 23 -26.36 -7.77 -6.29
CA ALA A 23 -26.57 -6.36 -5.93
C ALA A 23 -25.78 -5.38 -6.82
N THR A 24 -24.61 -5.80 -7.31
CA THR A 24 -23.73 -4.97 -8.15
C THR A 24 -23.92 -5.19 -9.65
N GLN A 25 -24.78 -6.14 -10.05
CA GLN A 25 -24.93 -6.59 -11.44
C GLN A 25 -23.60 -7.07 -12.06
N ARG A 26 -22.76 -7.73 -11.25
CA ARG A 26 -21.46 -8.27 -11.65
C ARG A 26 -21.44 -9.78 -11.46
N THR A 27 -20.43 -10.47 -12.00
CA THR A 27 -20.22 -11.91 -11.74
C THR A 27 -19.41 -12.12 -10.47
N SER A 28 -19.67 -13.21 -9.74
CA SER A 28 -18.87 -13.59 -8.57
C SER A 28 -17.39 -13.75 -8.92
N ALA A 29 -17.08 -14.27 -10.12
CA ALA A 29 -15.70 -14.39 -10.63
C ALA A 29 -15.02 -13.03 -10.79
N SER A 30 -15.70 -12.04 -11.39
CA SER A 30 -15.14 -10.68 -11.54
C SER A 30 -14.89 -10.03 -10.19
N LEU A 31 -15.80 -10.18 -9.22
CA LEU A 31 -15.59 -9.65 -7.87
C LEU A 31 -14.41 -10.31 -7.15
N VAL A 32 -14.22 -11.62 -7.33
CA VAL A 32 -13.06 -12.34 -6.77
C VAL A 32 -11.76 -11.87 -7.41
N LEU A 33 -11.74 -11.67 -8.72
CA LEU A 33 -10.57 -11.17 -9.44
C LEU A 33 -10.20 -9.77 -8.98
N ASP A 34 -11.14 -8.82 -8.95
CA ASP A 34 -10.90 -7.46 -8.45
C ASP A 34 -10.35 -7.46 -7.02
N ALA A 35 -10.95 -8.28 -6.14
CA ALA A 35 -10.51 -8.39 -4.75
C ALA A 35 -9.10 -8.98 -4.64
N LEU A 36 -8.77 -9.96 -5.50
CA LEU A 36 -7.45 -10.57 -5.55
C LEU A 36 -6.41 -9.59 -6.08
N GLU A 37 -6.69 -8.87 -7.16
CA GLU A 37 -5.80 -7.85 -7.72
C GLU A 37 -5.50 -6.76 -6.69
N ALA A 38 -6.53 -6.19 -6.06
CA ALA A 38 -6.35 -5.18 -5.03
C ALA A 38 -5.57 -5.71 -3.81
N HIS A 39 -5.74 -6.99 -3.46
CA HIS A 39 -5.00 -7.60 -2.38
C HIS A 39 -3.53 -7.82 -2.73
N VAL A 40 -3.24 -8.33 -3.94
CA VAL A 40 -1.88 -8.54 -4.43
C VAL A 40 -1.14 -7.21 -4.50
N GLU A 41 -1.76 -6.17 -5.08
CA GLU A 41 -1.16 -4.84 -5.18
C GLU A 41 -0.83 -4.27 -3.79
N ARG A 42 -1.70 -4.49 -2.81
CA ARG A 42 -1.43 -4.11 -1.43
C ARG A 42 -0.24 -4.87 -0.85
N VAL A 43 -0.22 -6.20 -0.97
CA VAL A 43 0.87 -7.03 -0.44
C VAL A 43 2.21 -6.65 -1.08
N GLU A 44 2.25 -6.45 -2.40
CA GLU A 44 3.45 -6.01 -3.11
C GLU A 44 3.94 -4.64 -2.64
N ARG A 45 3.01 -3.69 -2.42
CA ARG A 45 3.34 -2.38 -1.85
C ARG A 45 3.91 -2.51 -0.45
N ASP A 46 3.28 -3.31 0.42
CA ASP A 46 3.72 -3.49 1.80
C ASP A 46 5.12 -4.13 1.86
N GLN A 47 5.38 -5.12 1.00
CA GLN A 47 6.70 -5.74 0.88
C GLN A 47 7.75 -4.77 0.36
N ARG A 48 7.43 -3.95 -0.64
CA ARG A 48 8.33 -2.91 -1.13
C ARG A 48 8.68 -1.90 -0.04
N LEU A 49 7.68 -1.41 0.71
CA LEU A 49 7.91 -0.49 1.83
C LEU A 49 8.78 -1.12 2.92
N LEU A 50 8.56 -2.40 3.24
CA LEU A 50 9.37 -3.11 4.21
C LEU A 50 10.83 -3.23 3.74
N ALA A 51 11.04 -3.57 2.48
CA ALA A 51 12.37 -3.64 1.87
C ALA A 51 13.07 -2.27 1.89
N GLU A 52 12.39 -1.21 1.47
CA GLU A 52 12.90 0.16 1.51
C GLU A 52 13.29 0.59 2.93
N ALA A 53 12.46 0.29 3.93
CA ALA A 53 12.75 0.58 5.32
C ALA A 53 13.98 -0.20 5.83
N GLN A 54 14.13 -1.46 5.44
CA GLN A 54 15.31 -2.26 5.78
C GLN A 54 16.58 -1.73 5.10
N ASP A 55 16.49 -1.32 3.84
CA ASP A 55 17.61 -0.73 3.11
C ASP A 55 18.04 0.60 3.75
N ALA A 56 17.08 1.44 4.15
CA ALA A 56 17.35 2.67 4.90
C ALA A 56 18.01 2.39 6.26
N ARG A 57 17.47 1.46 7.06
CA ARG A 57 18.03 1.10 8.38
C ARG A 57 19.42 0.49 8.30
N SER A 58 19.68 -0.29 7.26
CA SER A 58 21.00 -0.92 7.03
C SER A 58 22.02 0.03 6.40
N GLY A 59 21.65 1.29 6.15
CA GLY A 59 22.53 2.29 5.54
C GLY A 59 22.83 2.02 4.06
N ARG A 60 22.07 1.14 3.41
CA ARG A 60 22.21 0.82 1.98
C ARG A 60 21.61 1.89 1.07
N VAL A 61 20.82 2.81 1.63
CA VAL A 61 20.31 4.01 0.95
C VAL A 61 21.16 5.22 1.35
N PRO A 62 21.80 5.94 0.40
CA PRO A 62 22.57 7.13 0.72
C PRO A 62 21.68 8.26 1.23
N ALA A 63 22.05 8.85 2.36
CA ALA A 63 21.38 10.03 2.89
C ALA A 63 21.51 11.21 1.92
N ARG A 64 20.46 12.03 1.83
CA ARG A 64 20.44 13.26 1.04
C ARG A 64 20.22 14.45 1.97
N PRO A 65 20.84 15.61 1.70
CA PRO A 65 20.54 16.83 2.46
C PRO A 65 19.06 17.17 2.34
N ALA A 66 18.44 17.55 3.47
CA ALA A 66 17.02 17.85 3.54
C ALA A 66 16.62 18.98 2.56
N ASP A 67 17.41 20.05 2.49
CA ASP A 67 17.15 21.19 1.58
C ASP A 67 17.09 20.76 0.11
N THR A 68 17.91 19.79 -0.29
CA THR A 68 17.87 19.25 -1.67
C THR A 68 16.57 18.50 -1.93
N VAL A 69 16.02 17.83 -0.93
CA VAL A 69 14.74 17.11 -1.03
C VAL A 69 13.58 18.09 -1.09
N TYR A 70 13.54 19.10 -0.21
CA TYR A 70 12.51 20.15 -0.21
C TYR A 70 12.49 20.93 -1.52
N ALA A 71 13.65 21.38 -2.00
CA ALA A 71 13.78 22.08 -3.27
C ALA A 71 13.26 21.25 -4.45
N ARG A 72 13.58 19.94 -4.49
CA ARG A 72 13.09 19.03 -5.54
C ARG A 72 11.58 18.82 -5.49
N LEU A 73 10.98 18.82 -4.31
CA LEU A 73 9.55 18.65 -4.12
C LEU A 73 8.76 19.96 -4.31
N GLY A 74 9.45 21.10 -4.49
CA GLY A 74 8.81 22.40 -4.68
C GLY A 74 8.13 22.93 -3.42
N ILE A 75 8.52 22.44 -2.25
CA ILE A 75 7.97 22.84 -0.95
C ILE A 75 9.03 23.57 -0.13
N PRO A 76 8.63 24.56 0.71
CA PRO A 76 9.58 25.28 1.54
C PRO A 76 10.25 24.34 2.56
N SER A 77 11.55 24.53 2.77
CA SER A 77 12.28 23.84 3.84
C SER A 77 11.77 24.35 5.20
N PRO A 78 11.48 23.47 6.18
CA PRO A 78 11.01 23.87 7.49
C PRO A 78 12.09 24.67 8.23
N SER A 79 11.67 25.64 9.04
CA SER A 79 12.58 26.33 9.93
C SER A 79 13.02 25.43 11.09
N ALA A 80 14.14 25.78 11.75
CA ALA A 80 14.60 25.02 12.91
C ALA A 80 13.56 24.98 14.05
N GLU A 81 12.73 26.02 14.18
CA GLU A 81 11.63 26.07 15.16
C GLU A 81 10.50 25.10 14.80
N ASP A 82 10.15 24.97 13.51
CA ASP A 82 9.13 24.03 13.04
C ASP A 82 9.52 22.57 13.33
N VAL A 83 10.80 22.23 13.15
CA VAL A 83 11.31 20.88 13.40
C VAL A 83 11.38 20.58 14.90
N ALA A 84 11.80 21.56 15.71
CA ALA A 84 11.87 21.41 17.16
C ALA A 84 10.49 21.20 17.80
N GLY A 85 9.46 21.92 17.33
CA GLY A 85 8.09 21.72 17.78
C GLY A 85 7.56 20.32 17.47
N ALA A 86 7.79 19.82 16.25
CA ALA A 86 7.31 18.51 15.83
C ALA A 86 7.98 17.33 16.56
N LEU A 87 9.23 17.47 17.00
CA LEU A 87 9.93 16.41 17.76
C LEU A 87 9.50 16.37 19.22
N SER A 88 9.08 17.50 19.79
CA SER A 88 8.54 17.57 21.15
C SER A 88 7.19 16.85 21.30
N ASP A 89 6.43 16.69 20.21
CA ASP A 89 5.12 16.02 20.21
C ASP A 89 5.21 14.48 20.10
N VAL A 90 6.44 13.94 19.94
CA VAL A 90 6.69 12.49 19.75
C VAL A 90 7.16 11.80 21.04
N GLU A 91 7.47 12.56 22.11
CA GLU A 91 7.77 12.07 23.46
C GLU A 91 6.50 11.86 24.32
#